data_AF-A0A936MVG4-F1
#
_entry.id   AF-A0A936MVG4-F1
#
_cell.length_a   1.000
_cell.length_b   1.000
_cell.length_c   1.000
_cell.angle_alpha   90.00
_cell.angle_beta   90.00
_cell.angle_gamma   90.00
#
_symmetry.space_group_name_H-M   'P 1'
#
loop_
_entity.id
_entity.type
_entity.pdbx_description
1 polymer ?
#
loop_
_entity_poly.entity_id
_entity_poly.type
_entity_poly.pdbx_seq_one_letter_code
_entity_poly.pdbx_strand_id
1 'polypeptide(L)'
;MIDEARFLAAMMDRTREYTMYYLGRLLKADPDGTNGTLHKRFVCEGTPLNSAFWLVAHLATSENGLLLRSTGGPVIKFSWAKHYTLGAHGAPEEERPHVEEVLHMFHEVHRQAIAHVATLDEEALSRPNPTGLPFGGAGQVRDVIMHAIRHEGSHIGHIGWLCKLHGIPTV
;
A
#
# COMPACT_ATOMS: atom_id res chain seq x y z
N MET A 1 17.19 3.70 -23.40
CA MET A 1 16.99 4.55 -22.22
C MET A 1 15.67 4.16 -21.59
N ILE A 2 15.57 4.14 -20.26
CA ILE A 2 14.31 3.97 -19.54
C ILE A 2 13.68 5.37 -19.45
N ASP A 3 12.46 5.55 -19.92
CA ASP A 3 11.69 6.80 -19.74
C ASP A 3 11.21 6.95 -18.28
N GLU A 4 10.82 8.16 -17.88
CA GLU A 4 10.48 8.48 -16.49
C GLU A 4 9.35 7.59 -15.94
N ALA A 5 8.32 7.31 -16.75
CA ALA A 5 7.19 6.48 -16.35
C ALA A 5 7.62 5.05 -15.98
N ARG A 6 8.44 4.42 -16.83
CA ARG A 6 9.00 3.09 -16.55
C ARG A 6 9.95 3.11 -15.36
N PHE A 7 10.70 4.18 -15.16
CA PHE A 7 11.54 4.34 -13.97
C PHE A 7 10.70 4.43 -12.69
N LEU A 8 9.64 5.24 -12.69
CA LEU A 8 8.73 5.37 -11.55
C LEU A 8 7.99 4.06 -11.25
N ALA A 9 7.52 3.34 -12.28
CA ALA A 9 6.93 2.01 -12.11
C ALA A 9 7.92 1.02 -11.46
N ALA A 10 9.17 1.01 -11.93
CA ALA A 10 10.22 0.18 -11.34
C ALA A 10 10.52 0.57 -9.89
N MET A 11 10.54 1.87 -9.56
CA MET A 11 10.73 2.33 -8.18
C MET A 11 9.58 1.92 -7.25
N MET A 12 8.34 1.91 -7.75
CA MET A 12 7.20 1.40 -7.01
C MET A 12 7.34 -0.12 -6.76
N ASP A 13 7.74 -0.88 -7.77
CA ASP A 13 7.99 -2.32 -7.65
C ASP A 13 9.11 -2.63 -6.63
N ARG A 14 10.24 -1.90 -6.68
CA ARG A 14 11.30 -2.00 -5.67
C ARG A 14 10.85 -1.64 -4.27
N THR A 15 9.92 -0.69 -4.14
CA THR A 15 9.32 -0.34 -2.85
C THR A 15 8.48 -1.50 -2.34
N ARG A 16 7.66 -2.12 -3.20
CA ARG A 16 6.87 -3.31 -2.86
C ARG A 16 7.73 -4.50 -2.47
N GLU A 17 8.83 -4.76 -3.18
CA GLU A 17 9.79 -5.81 -2.80
C GLU A 17 10.26 -5.63 -1.35
N TYR A 18 10.54 -4.40 -0.93
CA TYR A 18 11.00 -4.13 0.42
C TYR A 18 9.87 -4.18 1.46
N THR A 19 8.63 -3.81 1.10
CA THR A 19 7.44 -4.11 1.90
C THR A 19 7.31 -5.62 2.12
N MET A 20 7.42 -6.42 1.06
CA MET A 20 7.31 -7.88 1.11
C MET A 20 8.43 -8.53 1.92
N TYR A 21 9.62 -7.94 1.96
CA TYR A 21 10.70 -8.42 2.81
C TYR A 21 10.32 -8.45 4.29
N TYR A 22 9.73 -7.37 4.82
CA TYR A 22 9.29 -7.34 6.23
C TYR A 22 7.98 -8.07 6.45
N LEU A 23 7.00 -7.86 5.56
CA LEU A 23 5.71 -8.55 5.65
C LEU A 23 5.89 -10.07 5.59
N GLY A 24 6.79 -10.57 4.74
CA GLY A 24 7.11 -11.99 4.64
C GLY A 24 7.62 -12.59 5.95
N ARG A 25 8.26 -11.80 6.82
CA ARG A 25 8.66 -12.28 8.16
C ARG A 25 7.45 -12.44 9.10
N LEU A 26 6.49 -11.52 9.04
CA LEU A 26 5.24 -11.62 9.79
C LEU A 26 4.37 -12.76 9.25
N LEU A 27 4.25 -12.90 7.93
CA LEU A 27 3.56 -14.01 7.28
C LEU A 27 4.22 -15.35 7.60
N LYS A 28 5.55 -15.44 7.69
CA LYS A 28 6.20 -16.68 8.14
C LYS A 28 5.80 -17.04 9.58
N ALA A 29 5.59 -16.04 10.43
CA ALA A 29 5.12 -16.25 11.80
C ALA A 29 3.62 -16.59 11.86
N ASP A 30 2.82 -16.18 10.88
CA ASP A 30 1.36 -16.36 10.83
C ASP A 30 0.87 -16.51 9.37
N PRO A 31 1.11 -17.68 8.74
CA PRO A 31 0.95 -17.85 7.29
C PRO A 31 -0.48 -17.74 6.79
N ASP A 32 -1.45 -18.14 7.62
CA ASP A 32 -2.88 -18.13 7.33
C ASP A 32 -3.64 -17.05 8.10
N GLY A 33 -2.94 -16.24 8.91
CA GLY A 33 -3.53 -15.18 9.72
C GLY A 33 -4.31 -15.67 10.94
N THR A 34 -4.25 -16.95 11.29
CA THR A 34 -5.11 -17.55 12.31
C THR A 34 -4.53 -17.46 13.72
N ASN A 35 -3.21 -17.28 13.88
CA ASN A 35 -2.59 -17.24 15.21
C ASN A 35 -2.58 -15.83 15.84
N GLY A 36 -3.13 -14.85 15.12
CA GLY A 36 -3.39 -13.51 15.61
C GLY A 36 -2.22 -12.54 15.46
N THR A 37 -1.06 -12.96 14.95
CA THR A 37 0.08 -12.06 14.72
C THR A 37 -0.29 -10.95 13.76
N LEU A 38 -0.92 -11.27 12.61
CA LEU A 38 -1.27 -10.25 11.62
C LEU A 38 -2.35 -9.28 12.12
N HIS A 39 -3.22 -9.74 13.01
CA HIS A 39 -4.34 -8.95 13.54
C HIS A 39 -4.00 -8.20 14.83
N LYS A 40 -2.88 -8.52 15.50
CA LYS A 40 -2.50 -7.91 16.77
C LYS A 40 -2.29 -6.41 16.62
N ARG A 41 -2.89 -5.66 17.54
CA ARG A 41 -2.66 -4.23 17.72
C ARG A 41 -1.86 -4.03 19.00
N PHE A 42 -0.73 -3.34 18.89
CA PHE A 42 0.07 -2.94 20.04
C PHE A 42 -0.37 -1.56 20.51
N VAL A 43 -0.18 -1.28 21.79
CA VAL A 43 -0.40 0.04 22.38
C VAL A 43 0.97 0.61 22.73
N CYS A 44 1.28 1.78 22.17
CA CYS A 44 2.50 2.53 22.47
C CYS A 44 2.10 3.83 23.16
N GLU A 45 2.54 4.05 24.40
CA GLU A 45 2.21 5.27 25.18
C GLU A 45 0.70 5.59 25.20
N GLY A 46 -0.14 4.57 25.39
CA GLY A 46 -1.60 4.71 25.40
C GLY A 46 -2.25 4.84 24.02
N THR A 47 -1.47 4.90 22.94
CA THR A 47 -1.98 5.01 21.57
C THR A 47 -1.99 3.64 20.88
N PRO A 48 -3.15 3.17 20.39
CA PRO A 48 -3.23 1.91 19.66
C PRO A 48 -2.65 2.07 18.24
N LEU A 49 -1.67 1.24 17.90
CA LEU A 49 -1.12 1.15 16.56
C LEU A 49 -2.03 0.36 15.63
N ASN A 50 -1.82 0.52 14.33
CA ASN A 50 -2.43 -0.34 13.31
C ASN A 50 -1.76 -1.71 13.29
N SER A 51 -2.54 -2.76 13.03
CA SER A 51 -2.02 -4.11 12.85
C SER A 51 -1.40 -4.30 11.46
N ALA A 52 -0.62 -5.37 11.28
CA ALA A 52 -0.04 -5.70 9.98
C ALA A 52 -1.12 -5.90 8.92
N PHE A 53 -2.19 -6.62 9.27
CA PHE A 53 -3.36 -6.81 8.41
C PHE A 53 -3.98 -5.49 7.96
N TRP A 54 -4.17 -4.54 8.90
CA TRP A 54 -4.72 -3.22 8.56
C TRP A 54 -3.80 -2.49 7.59
N LEU A 55 -2.48 -2.54 7.81
CA LEU A 55 -1.50 -1.88 6.93
C LEU A 55 -1.52 -2.46 5.52
N VAL A 56 -1.63 -3.78 5.35
CA VAL A 56 -1.69 -4.40 4.00
C VAL A 56 -2.98 -4.02 3.27
N ALA A 57 -4.12 -4.10 3.95
CA ALA A 57 -5.40 -3.66 3.38
C ALA A 57 -5.40 -2.16 3.03
N HIS A 58 -4.77 -1.35 3.87
CA HIS A 58 -4.58 0.07 3.62
C HIS A 58 -3.70 0.32 2.40
N LEU A 59 -2.57 -0.37 2.26
CA LEU A 59 -1.70 -0.20 1.10
C LEU A 59 -2.37 -0.62 -0.21
N ALA A 60 -3.13 -1.71 -0.22
CA ALA A 60 -3.92 -2.10 -1.39
C ALA A 60 -4.95 -1.02 -1.78
N THR A 61 -5.63 -0.44 -0.77
CA THR A 61 -6.61 0.64 -0.97
C THR A 61 -5.95 1.92 -1.49
N SER A 62 -4.85 2.32 -0.87
CA SER A 62 -4.11 3.54 -1.20
C SER A 62 -3.46 3.45 -2.57
N GLU A 63 -2.84 2.33 -2.94
CA GLU A 63 -2.25 2.17 -4.27
C GLU A 63 -3.31 2.18 -5.39
N ASN A 64 -4.46 1.54 -5.17
CA ASN A 64 -5.59 1.60 -6.10
C ASN A 64 -6.10 3.05 -6.29
N GLY A 65 -6.14 3.83 -5.22
CA GLY A 65 -6.47 5.26 -5.29
C GLY A 65 -5.40 6.09 -6.00
N LEU A 66 -4.14 5.94 -5.60
CA LEU A 66 -3.04 6.81 -6.04
C LEU A 66 -2.54 6.47 -7.44
N LEU A 67 -2.41 5.18 -7.77
CA LEU A 67 -1.77 4.73 -9.02
C LEU A 67 -2.75 4.31 -10.10
N LEU A 68 -4.01 4.03 -9.77
CA LEU A 68 -5.06 3.78 -10.77
C LEU A 68 -5.99 4.98 -10.88
N ARG A 69 -6.70 5.36 -9.81
CA ARG A 69 -7.68 6.47 -9.88
C ARG A 69 -7.03 7.81 -10.22
N SER A 70 -5.98 8.20 -9.49
CA SER A 70 -5.33 9.51 -9.64
C SER A 70 -4.38 9.63 -10.82
N THR A 71 -4.23 8.58 -11.63
CA THR A 71 -3.44 8.61 -12.88
C THR A 71 -4.31 8.35 -14.12
N GLY A 72 -5.60 8.04 -13.94
CA GLY A 72 -6.53 7.71 -15.01
C GLY A 72 -6.51 6.25 -15.48
N GLY A 73 -5.99 5.34 -14.66
CA GLY A 73 -5.98 3.91 -14.89
C GLY A 73 -7.26 3.18 -14.46
N PRO A 74 -7.35 1.86 -14.71
CA PRO A 74 -8.53 1.06 -14.42
C PRO A 74 -8.63 0.74 -12.92
N VAL A 75 -9.48 1.47 -12.19
CA VAL A 75 -9.69 1.26 -10.75
C VAL A 75 -10.31 -0.11 -10.47
N ILE A 76 -9.72 -0.85 -9.53
CA ILE A 76 -10.25 -2.14 -9.07
C ILE A 76 -11.24 -1.88 -7.93
N LYS A 77 -12.41 -2.53 -7.96
CA LYS A 77 -13.41 -2.42 -6.89
C LYS A 77 -13.34 -3.64 -5.97
N PHE A 78 -13.24 -3.41 -4.67
CA PHE A 78 -13.35 -4.43 -3.63
C PHE A 78 -14.11 -3.83 -2.44
N SER A 79 -14.97 -4.65 -1.81
CA SER A 79 -16.02 -4.21 -0.88
C SER A 79 -15.48 -3.58 0.41
N TRP A 80 -14.33 -4.04 0.86
CA TRP A 80 -13.73 -3.64 2.13
C TRP A 80 -12.87 -2.37 2.03
N ALA A 81 -12.57 -1.85 0.84
CA ALA A 81 -11.67 -0.70 0.63
C ALA A 81 -12.02 0.51 1.53
N LYS A 82 -13.31 0.81 1.66
CA LYS A 82 -13.84 1.94 2.46
C LYS A 82 -13.46 1.89 3.95
N HIS A 83 -13.11 0.72 4.47
CA HIS A 83 -12.76 0.52 5.88
C HIS A 83 -11.27 0.68 6.17
N TYR A 84 -10.43 0.83 5.14
CA TYR A 84 -8.98 0.91 5.25
C TYR A 84 -8.42 2.16 4.57
N THR A 85 -9.22 3.22 4.44
CA THR A 85 -8.75 4.54 4.01
C THR A 85 -8.04 5.28 5.14
N LEU A 86 -7.42 6.41 4.83
CA LEU A 86 -6.84 7.31 5.85
C LEU A 86 -7.89 7.64 6.93
N GLY A 87 -7.49 7.49 8.20
CA GLY A 87 -8.35 7.74 9.37
C GLY A 87 -9.38 6.65 9.68
N ALA A 88 -9.49 5.60 8.87
CA ALA A 88 -10.43 4.52 9.12
C ALA A 88 -9.92 3.57 10.22
N HIS A 89 -10.84 2.88 10.90
CA HIS A 89 -10.53 1.99 12.02
C HIS A 89 -10.45 0.50 11.65
N GLY A 90 -10.64 0.15 10.37
CA GLY A 90 -10.82 -1.23 9.90
C GLY A 90 -12.29 -1.63 9.78
N ALA A 91 -12.55 -2.77 9.15
CA ALA A 91 -13.90 -3.32 9.05
C ALA A 91 -14.34 -3.94 10.39
N PRO A 92 -15.65 -3.95 10.68
CA PRO A 92 -16.24 -4.83 11.69
C PRO A 92 -15.81 -6.29 11.50
N GLU A 93 -15.83 -7.09 12.56
CA GLU A 93 -15.34 -8.47 12.51
C GLU A 93 -16.09 -9.32 11.47
N GLU A 94 -17.40 -9.10 11.33
CA GLU A 94 -18.28 -9.80 10.40
C GLU A 94 -18.06 -9.38 8.93
N GLU A 95 -17.52 -8.19 8.70
CA GLU A 95 -17.22 -7.64 7.37
C GLU A 95 -15.72 -7.69 7.04
N ARG A 96 -14.89 -8.19 7.97
CA ARG A 96 -13.44 -8.23 7.82
C ARG A 96 -13.08 -9.28 6.76
N PRO A 97 -12.37 -8.89 5.67
CA PRO A 97 -11.96 -9.85 4.66
C PRO A 97 -10.95 -10.85 5.23
N HIS A 98 -10.89 -12.03 4.62
CA HIS A 98 -9.85 -13.01 4.96
C HIS A 98 -8.46 -12.47 4.59
N VAL A 99 -7.43 -12.89 5.33
CA VAL A 99 -6.04 -12.48 5.05
C VAL A 99 -5.63 -12.81 3.62
N GLU A 100 -6.00 -13.99 3.12
CA GLU A 100 -5.73 -14.41 1.74
C GLU A 100 -6.36 -13.47 0.71
N GLU A 101 -7.58 -12.99 0.95
CA GLU A 101 -8.27 -12.04 0.06
C GLU A 101 -7.54 -10.70 0.03
N VAL A 102 -7.13 -10.20 1.19
CA VAL A 102 -6.37 -8.95 1.31
C VAL A 102 -5.02 -9.05 0.60
N LEU A 103 -4.29 -10.16 0.80
CA LEU A 103 -3.01 -10.40 0.14
C LEU A 103 -3.17 -10.54 -1.38
N HIS A 104 -4.20 -11.27 -1.83
CA HIS A 104 -4.52 -11.37 -3.25
C HIS A 104 -4.76 -9.98 -3.85
N MET A 105 -5.59 -9.15 -3.22
CA MET A 105 -5.85 -7.79 -3.72
C MET A 105 -4.62 -6.89 -3.64
N PHE A 106 -3.80 -7.03 -2.61
CA PHE A 106 -2.53 -6.30 -2.46
C PHE A 106 -1.58 -6.58 -3.63
N HIS A 107 -1.50 -7.83 -4.08
CA HIS A 107 -0.71 -8.20 -5.26
C HIS A 107 -1.37 -7.77 -6.57
N GLU A 108 -2.69 -7.96 -6.70
CA GLU A 108 -3.42 -7.68 -7.93
C GLU A 108 -3.47 -6.18 -8.25
N VAL A 109 -3.74 -5.34 -7.26
CA VAL A 109 -3.67 -3.87 -7.41
C VAL A 109 -2.29 -3.45 -7.87
N HIS A 110 -1.24 -3.96 -7.24
CA HIS A 110 0.13 -3.59 -7.57
C HIS A 110 0.50 -3.97 -9.00
N ARG A 111 0.19 -5.21 -9.39
CA ARG A 111 0.44 -5.71 -10.74
C ARG A 111 -0.23 -4.83 -11.80
N GLN A 112 -1.49 -4.44 -11.59
CA GLN A 112 -2.20 -3.56 -12.52
C GLN A 112 -1.66 -2.12 -12.48
N ALA A 113 -1.35 -1.61 -11.29
CA ALA A 113 -0.85 -0.25 -11.08
C ALA A 113 0.49 -0.02 -11.77
N ILE A 114 1.49 -0.87 -11.56
CA ILE A 114 2.80 -0.69 -12.19
C ILE A 114 2.74 -0.89 -13.70
N ALA A 115 1.88 -1.81 -14.18
CA ALA A 115 1.66 -2.00 -15.61
C ALA A 115 1.04 -0.75 -16.24
N HIS A 116 0.05 -0.14 -15.59
CA HIS A 116 -0.56 1.12 -16.04
C HIS A 116 0.44 2.28 -16.02
N VAL A 117 1.14 2.49 -14.91
CA VAL A 117 2.12 3.57 -14.76
C VAL A 117 3.20 3.47 -15.83
N ALA A 118 3.69 2.27 -16.16
CA ALA A 118 4.71 2.06 -17.19
C ALA A 118 4.27 2.41 -18.62
N THR A 119 2.98 2.67 -18.87
CA THR A 119 2.45 3.09 -20.17
C THR A 119 2.28 4.60 -20.33
N LEU A 120 2.45 5.36 -19.25
CA LEU A 120 2.30 6.81 -19.29
C LEU A 120 3.44 7.46 -20.08
N ASP A 121 3.13 8.51 -20.83
CA ASP A 121 4.11 9.36 -21.49
C ASP A 121 4.34 10.67 -20.72
N GLU A 122 5.25 11.50 -21.21
CA GLU A 122 5.63 12.77 -20.57
C GLU A 122 4.44 13.75 -20.46
N GLU A 123 3.55 13.76 -21.44
CA GLU A 123 2.34 14.58 -21.43
C GLU A 123 1.40 14.12 -20.31
N ALA A 124 1.17 12.81 -20.21
CA ALA A 124 0.36 12.21 -19.17
C ALA A 124 0.96 12.37 -17.76
N LEU A 125 2.29 12.38 -17.62
CA LEU A 125 2.97 12.63 -16.35
C LEU A 125 2.87 14.09 -15.89
N SER A 126 2.87 15.03 -16.85
CA SER A 126 2.88 16.47 -16.60
C SER A 126 1.50 17.08 -16.36
N ARG A 127 0.43 16.40 -16.79
CA ARG A 127 -0.93 16.91 -16.61
C ARG A 127 -1.34 16.96 -15.13
N PRO A 128 -2.29 17.84 -14.76
CA PRO A 128 -2.91 17.80 -13.43
C PRO A 128 -3.51 16.43 -13.12
N ASN A 129 -3.34 15.95 -11.89
CA ASN A 129 -3.93 14.67 -11.48
C ASN A 129 -5.47 14.77 -11.47
N PRO A 130 -6.22 13.77 -11.99
CA PRO A 130 -7.68 13.85 -12.12
C PRO A 130 -8.43 14.01 -10.80
N THR A 131 -7.79 13.70 -9.67
CA THR A 131 -8.40 13.81 -8.34
C THR A 131 -8.19 15.16 -7.66
N GLY A 132 -7.34 16.04 -8.21
CA GLY A 132 -7.01 17.34 -7.63
C GLY A 132 -6.30 17.28 -6.27
N LEU A 133 -5.76 16.11 -5.88
CA LEU A 133 -5.14 15.93 -4.57
C LEU A 133 -3.71 16.50 -4.56
N PRO A 134 -3.35 17.39 -3.61
CA PRO A 134 -2.04 18.05 -3.57
C PRO A 134 -1.04 17.21 -2.76
N PHE A 135 -0.46 16.18 -3.36
CA PHE A 135 0.45 15.26 -2.66
C PHE A 135 1.93 15.70 -2.64
N GLY A 136 2.18 16.91 -2.14
CA GLY A 136 3.54 17.43 -1.89
C GLY A 136 4.33 17.81 -3.14
N GLY A 137 3.62 18.18 -4.22
CA GLY A 137 4.17 18.65 -5.49
C GLY A 137 3.23 19.66 -6.17
N ALA A 138 3.39 19.86 -7.47
CA ALA A 138 2.58 20.77 -8.28
C ALA A 138 1.17 20.22 -8.61
N GLY A 139 0.81 19.06 -8.07
CA GLY A 139 -0.48 18.42 -8.29
C GLY A 139 -0.55 17.69 -9.63
N GLN A 140 0.60 17.34 -10.22
CA GLN A 140 0.67 16.59 -11.47
C GLN A 140 0.58 15.08 -11.21
N VAL A 141 0.35 14.30 -12.28
CA VAL A 141 0.32 12.82 -12.19
C VAL A 141 1.64 12.26 -11.65
N ARG A 142 2.79 12.78 -12.08
CA ARG A 142 4.11 12.35 -11.55
C ARG A 142 4.23 12.52 -10.04
N ASP A 143 3.68 13.61 -9.50
CA ASP A 143 3.76 13.91 -8.06
C ASP A 143 2.98 12.89 -7.25
N VAL A 144 1.83 12.43 -7.77
CA VAL A 144 1.03 11.38 -7.13
C VAL A 144 1.76 10.05 -7.14
N ILE A 145 2.43 9.69 -8.24
CA ILE A 145 3.22 8.46 -8.31
C ILE A 145 4.38 8.49 -7.32
N MET A 146 5.12 9.61 -7.26
CA MET A 146 6.18 9.80 -6.28
C MET A 146 5.66 9.79 -4.84
N HIS A 147 4.44 10.29 -4.60
CA HIS A 147 3.79 10.19 -3.31
C HIS A 147 3.45 8.73 -2.96
N ALA A 148 2.89 7.94 -3.88
CA ALA A 148 2.59 6.53 -3.64
C ALA A 148 3.84 5.75 -3.22
N ILE A 149 4.97 5.97 -3.90
CA ILE A 149 6.27 5.37 -3.56
C ILE A 149 6.70 5.74 -2.13
N ARG A 150 6.67 7.03 -1.77
CA ARG A 150 7.03 7.50 -0.42
C ARG A 150 6.06 7.04 0.65
N HIS A 151 4.77 6.97 0.31
CA HIS A 151 3.70 6.54 1.19
C HIS A 151 3.89 5.07 1.57
N GLU A 152 4.04 4.17 0.58
CA GLU A 152 4.36 2.78 0.86
C GLU A 152 5.70 2.66 1.62
N GLY A 153 6.72 3.42 1.20
CA GLY A 153 8.01 3.49 1.90
C GLY A 153 7.90 3.86 3.39
N SER A 154 6.97 4.74 3.76
CA SER A 154 6.71 5.09 5.16
C SER A 154 6.10 3.90 5.92
N HIS A 155 5.21 3.15 5.28
CA HIS A 155 4.59 1.96 5.87
C HIS A 155 5.53 0.76 5.97
N ILE A 156 6.58 0.67 5.16
CA ILE A 156 7.68 -0.29 5.38
C ILE A 156 8.26 -0.13 6.79
N GLY A 157 8.49 1.12 7.23
CA GLY A 157 8.94 1.41 8.59
C GLY A 157 7.96 0.93 9.65
N HIS A 158 6.66 1.17 9.46
CA HIS A 158 5.61 0.68 10.37
C HIS A 158 5.60 -0.85 10.46
N ILE A 159 5.70 -1.57 9.33
CA ILE A 159 5.75 -3.04 9.29
C ILE A 159 7.04 -3.55 9.95
N GLY A 160 8.17 -2.88 9.75
CA GLY A 160 9.43 -3.17 10.42
C GLY A 160 9.33 -3.06 11.95
N TRP A 161 8.64 -2.03 12.46
CA TRP A 161 8.34 -1.90 13.89
C TRP A 161 7.46 -3.02 14.41
N LEU A 162 6.42 -3.40 13.66
CA LEU A 162 5.55 -4.53 14.04
C LEU A 162 6.35 -5.84 14.14
N CYS A 163 7.31 -6.08 13.23
CA CYS A 163 8.23 -7.21 13.38
C CYS A 163 8.94 -7.18 14.74
N LYS A 164 9.56 -6.05 15.12
CA LYS A 164 10.26 -5.91 16.42
C LYS A 164 9.33 -6.14 17.61
N LEU A 165 8.10 -5.61 17.55
CA LEU A 165 7.10 -5.78 18.60
C LEU A 165 6.62 -7.23 18.76
N HIS A 166 6.75 -8.05 17.70
CA HIS A 166 6.55 -9.50 17.74
C HIS A 166 7.84 -10.29 18.08
N GLY A 167 8.94 -9.61 18.41
CA GLY A 167 10.24 -10.27 18.67
C GLY A 167 10.94 -10.78 17.42
N ILE A 168 10.49 -10.40 16.22
CA ILE A 168 11.09 -10.78 14.95
C ILE A 168 12.24 -9.80 14.64
N PRO A 169 13.48 -10.30 14.45
CA PRO A 169 14.62 -9.44 14.16
C PRO A 169 14.46 -8.68 12.83
N THR A 170 14.77 -7.39 12.84
CA THR A 170 14.83 -6.48 11.68
C THR A 170 15.94 -5.44 11.91
N VAL A 171 16.27 -4.64 10.88
CA VAL A 171 17.23 -3.50 11.01
C VAL A 171 16.78 -2.52 12.08
#